data_AF-A0A5C5ZAE7-F1
#
_entry.id   AF-A0A5C5ZAE7-F1
#
_cell.length_a   1.000
_cell.length_b   1.000
_cell.length_c   1.000
_cell.angle_alpha   90.00
_cell.angle_beta   90.00
_cell.angle_gamma   90.00
#
_symmetry.space_group_name_H-M   'P 1'
#
loop_
_entity.id
_entity.type
_entity.pdbx_description
1 polymer ?
#
loop_
_entity_poly.entity_id
_entity_poly.type
_entity_poly.pdbx_seq_one_letter_code
_entity_poly.pdbx_strand_id
1 'polypeptide(L)'
;MRFFVIAALSLVATIGICQTEESKKTPSSKVVESTAVPNPFDIPPGSSDMMGMGGMYGGEISDRMGGGMDGGMDLGSMDSGSMGGYDMGGYGMEAPPPNLEQQFRQGLQRAITMLRQAKSDQQKEKLREYIRGAFEAKYDRMMAQRQKDLDELRKGIEKLESELKRRGEAKDRVVQLQLQSVQLAAEGLLDPGDLQGSGGNATVEGGGYGGGGYGGGGMGGGMM
;
A
#
# COMPACT_ATOMS: atom_id res chain seq x y z
N MET A 1 -7.04 49.36 6.90
CA MET A 1 -7.27 48.50 5.72
C MET A 1 -8.38 47.51 6.06
N ARG A 2 -9.30 47.31 5.13
CA ARG A 2 -10.68 46.87 5.37
C ARG A 2 -10.78 45.37 5.63
N PHE A 3 -11.62 45.05 6.61
CA PHE A 3 -12.16 43.75 6.96
C PHE A 3 -12.89 43.11 5.77
N PHE A 4 -12.61 41.83 5.49
CA PHE A 4 -13.54 40.96 4.78
C PHE A 4 -13.69 39.67 5.59
N VAL A 5 -14.70 39.70 6.46
CA VAL A 5 -15.31 38.55 7.10
C VAL A 5 -16.19 37.89 6.04
N ILE A 6 -15.75 36.77 5.47
CA ILE A 6 -16.63 35.90 4.68
C ILE A 6 -17.22 34.87 5.65
N ALA A 7 -18.36 35.27 6.22
CA ALA A 7 -19.34 34.34 6.74
C ALA A 7 -20.08 33.73 5.55
N ALA A 8 -19.95 32.43 5.32
CA ALA A 8 -20.79 31.72 4.37
C ALA A 8 -21.12 30.32 4.85
N LEU A 9 -22.35 30.23 5.36
CA LEU A 9 -23.30 29.13 5.22
C LEU A 9 -22.87 27.75 5.71
N SER A 10 -23.19 27.53 6.97
CA SER A 10 -23.71 26.27 7.48
C SER A 10 -25.00 25.90 6.73
N LEU A 11 -24.98 24.83 5.93
CA LEU A 11 -26.19 24.15 5.47
C LEU A 11 -26.17 22.72 6.02
N VAL A 12 -26.65 22.61 7.25
CA VAL A 12 -26.99 21.35 7.91
C VAL A 12 -28.20 20.76 7.19
N ALA A 13 -27.99 19.77 6.33
CA ALA A 13 -29.06 18.96 5.77
C ALA A 13 -29.38 17.82 6.74
N THR A 14 -30.28 18.12 7.69
CA THR A 14 -30.99 17.15 8.51
C THR A 14 -31.95 16.36 7.61
N ILE A 15 -31.52 15.21 7.10
CA ILE A 15 -32.44 14.28 6.42
C ILE A 15 -32.96 13.29 7.46
N GLY A 16 -34.27 13.39 7.66
CA GLY A 16 -35.06 12.72 8.67
C GLY A 16 -34.95 11.21 8.66
N ILE A 17 -34.78 10.70 9.87
CA ILE A 17 -35.09 9.34 10.29
C ILE A 17 -36.62 9.20 10.24
N CYS A 18 -37.16 8.61 9.18
CA CYS A 18 -38.51 8.05 9.20
C CYS A 18 -38.43 6.62 9.73
N GLN A 19 -38.62 6.48 11.05
CA GLN A 19 -39.07 5.24 11.65
C GLN A 19 -40.49 4.96 11.16
N THR A 20 -40.70 3.84 10.49
CA THR A 20 -42.03 3.26 10.29
C THR A 20 -42.17 2.03 11.17
N GLU A 21 -43.17 2.12 12.04
CA GLU A 21 -43.59 1.10 12.99
C GLU A 21 -44.24 -0.12 12.32
N GLU A 22 -44.10 -1.24 13.03
CA GLU A 22 -45.04 -2.36 13.17
C GLU A 22 -45.87 -2.87 11.98
N SER A 23 -45.59 -4.11 11.59
CA SER A 23 -46.66 -5.10 11.44
C SER A 23 -46.15 -6.52 11.74
N LYS A 24 -46.38 -6.99 12.97
CA LYS A 24 -46.31 -8.41 13.34
C LYS A 24 -47.49 -9.15 12.71
N LYS A 25 -47.33 -9.57 11.45
CA LYS A 25 -48.22 -10.55 10.81
C LYS A 25 -47.42 -11.81 10.57
N THR A 26 -47.52 -12.78 11.48
CA THR A 26 -46.98 -14.14 11.32
C THR A 26 -47.67 -14.83 10.15
N PRO A 27 -46.99 -15.05 9.01
CA PRO A 27 -47.53 -15.87 7.94
C PRO A 27 -47.23 -17.33 8.25
N SER A 28 -48.32 -18.08 8.44
CA SER A 28 -48.43 -19.53 8.31
C SER A 28 -47.34 -20.13 7.40
N SER A 29 -46.51 -21.00 7.97
CA SER A 29 -45.43 -21.73 7.30
C SER A 29 -46.00 -22.66 6.23
N LYS A 30 -46.24 -22.14 5.03
CA LYS A 30 -46.11 -22.97 3.84
C LYS A 30 -44.62 -23.23 3.69
N VAL A 31 -44.24 -24.50 3.73
CA VAL A 31 -42.92 -24.99 3.35
C VAL A 31 -42.71 -24.55 1.89
N VAL A 32 -42.18 -23.34 1.71
CA VAL A 32 -41.67 -22.90 0.42
C VAL A 32 -40.44 -23.76 0.21
N GLU A 33 -40.63 -24.85 -0.52
CA GLU A 33 -39.56 -25.69 -1.03
C GLU A 33 -38.47 -24.76 -1.57
N SER A 34 -37.37 -24.71 -0.83
CA SER A 34 -36.36 -23.68 -0.94
C SER A 34 -35.66 -23.83 -2.29
N THR A 35 -36.13 -23.09 -3.28
CA THR A 35 -35.39 -22.84 -4.52
C THR A 35 -34.26 -21.83 -4.28
N ALA A 36 -33.61 -21.90 -3.10
CA ALA A 36 -32.46 -21.11 -2.76
C ALA A 36 -31.29 -21.58 -3.63
N VAL A 37 -31.03 -20.80 -4.69
CA VAL A 37 -29.82 -20.97 -5.49
C VAL A 37 -28.64 -20.66 -4.57
N PRO A 38 -27.74 -21.63 -4.31
CA PRO A 38 -26.61 -21.40 -3.43
C PRO A 38 -25.70 -20.32 -4.01
N ASN A 39 -25.15 -19.46 -3.15
CA ASN A 39 -24.26 -18.41 -3.57
C ASN A 39 -22.90 -19.01 -3.99
N PRO A 40 -22.46 -18.81 -5.25
CA PRO A 40 -21.22 -19.40 -5.75
C PRO A 40 -19.94 -18.83 -5.11
N PHE A 41 -20.06 -17.71 -4.39
CA PHE A 41 -18.94 -17.05 -3.72
C PHE A 41 -18.75 -17.53 -2.28
N ASP A 42 -19.73 -18.23 -1.70
CA ASP A 42 -19.56 -18.84 -0.40
C ASP A 42 -18.67 -20.09 -0.55
N ILE A 43 -17.55 -20.10 0.18
CA ILE A 43 -16.67 -21.26 0.25
C ILE A 43 -17.33 -22.23 1.23
N PRO A 44 -17.74 -23.44 0.80
CA PRO A 44 -18.35 -24.37 1.72
C PRO A 44 -17.32 -24.70 2.82
N PRO A 45 -17.72 -24.62 4.10
CA PRO A 45 -16.84 -24.95 5.22
C PRO A 45 -16.30 -26.37 5.02
N GLY A 46 -14.97 -26.52 4.96
CA GLY A 46 -14.28 -27.80 4.70
C GLY A 46 -13.74 -28.01 3.28
N SER A 47 -13.99 -27.12 2.33
CA SER A 47 -13.37 -27.18 0.98
C SER A 47 -11.96 -26.60 0.89
N SER A 48 -11.53 -25.87 1.93
CA SER A 48 -10.18 -25.33 2.05
C SER A 48 -9.11 -26.42 2.21
N ASP A 49 -9.47 -27.56 2.82
CA ASP A 49 -8.50 -28.59 3.22
C ASP A 49 -8.06 -29.49 2.05
N MET A 50 -8.82 -29.52 0.96
CA MET A 50 -8.47 -30.30 -0.24
C MET A 50 -7.70 -29.49 -1.30
N MET A 51 -7.59 -28.17 -1.17
CA MET A 51 -6.86 -27.33 -2.15
C MET A 51 -5.38 -27.09 -1.79
N GLY A 52 -4.90 -27.60 -0.65
CA GLY A 52 -3.50 -27.51 -0.22
C GLY A 52 -2.52 -28.44 -0.97
N MET A 53 -3.01 -29.35 -1.82
CA MET A 53 -2.15 -30.30 -2.58
C MET A 53 -2.06 -30.04 -4.09
N GLY A 54 -2.67 -28.96 -4.60
CA GLY A 54 -2.70 -28.66 -6.04
C GLY A 54 -1.50 -27.89 -6.61
N GLY A 55 -0.50 -27.54 -5.79
CA GLY A 55 0.65 -26.72 -6.20
C GLY A 55 1.71 -27.41 -7.08
N MET A 56 1.49 -28.67 -7.49
CA MET A 56 2.48 -29.45 -8.25
C MET A 56 2.19 -29.60 -9.76
N TYR A 57 1.19 -28.90 -10.30
CA TYR A 57 0.97 -28.81 -11.76
C TYR A 57 1.18 -27.39 -12.28
N GLY A 58 2.37 -26.84 -12.00
CA GLY A 58 3.01 -25.85 -12.87
C GLY A 58 3.62 -26.58 -14.08
N GLY A 59 2.75 -27.17 -14.91
CA GLY A 59 3.14 -27.78 -16.18
C GLY A 59 3.61 -26.70 -17.15
N GLU A 60 4.90 -26.70 -17.44
CA GLU A 60 5.43 -26.71 -18.81
C GLU A 60 4.84 -25.65 -19.77
N ILE A 61 5.17 -24.38 -19.53
CA ILE A 61 5.31 -23.38 -20.60
C ILE A 61 6.69 -22.71 -20.45
N SER A 62 7.74 -23.53 -20.48
CA SER A 62 9.14 -23.10 -20.65
C SER A 62 9.61 -23.21 -22.10
N ASP A 63 8.78 -23.75 -23.00
CA ASP A 63 9.09 -23.83 -24.42
C ASP A 63 8.40 -22.69 -25.17
N ARG A 64 9.12 -21.55 -25.36
CA ARG A 64 9.00 -20.57 -26.47
C ARG A 64 9.35 -19.11 -26.08
N MET A 65 10.51 -18.92 -25.46
CA MET A 65 11.30 -17.69 -25.67
C MET A 65 12.73 -18.06 -26.06
N GLY A 66 12.84 -18.76 -27.19
CA GLY A 66 14.00 -18.63 -28.06
C GLY A 66 13.85 -17.32 -28.84
N GLY A 67 14.76 -16.37 -28.60
CA GLY A 67 14.72 -15.06 -29.24
C GLY A 67 15.85 -14.15 -28.79
N GLY A 68 17.08 -14.48 -29.20
CA GLY A 68 18.18 -13.55 -29.46
C GLY A 68 18.47 -12.46 -28.42
N MET A 69 19.33 -12.77 -27.45
CA MET A 69 20.24 -11.78 -26.89
C MET A 69 21.66 -12.14 -27.34
N ASP A 70 21.88 -11.99 -28.65
CA ASP A 70 23.20 -11.78 -29.25
C ASP A 70 23.48 -10.28 -29.16
N GLY A 71 24.29 -9.88 -28.19
CA GLY A 71 24.54 -8.50 -27.85
C GLY A 71 25.58 -8.46 -26.74
N GLY A 72 26.85 -8.60 -27.16
CA GLY A 72 28.01 -8.72 -26.30
C GLY A 72 27.98 -7.80 -25.08
N MET A 73 27.99 -8.43 -23.90
CA MET A 73 28.42 -7.76 -22.69
C MET A 73 29.86 -8.16 -22.42
N ASP A 74 30.63 -7.08 -22.32
CA ASP A 74 32.06 -6.95 -22.30
C ASP A 74 32.75 -7.80 -21.24
N LEU A 75 33.89 -8.35 -21.65
CA LEU A 75 34.66 -9.41 -21.00
C LEU A 75 35.72 -8.77 -20.11
N GLY A 76 35.28 -8.04 -19.09
CA GLY A 76 36.16 -7.25 -18.23
C GLY A 76 35.73 -7.24 -16.77
N SER A 77 36.28 -8.17 -15.99
CA SER A 77 36.37 -8.09 -14.53
C SER A 77 35.09 -8.39 -13.72
N MET A 78 34.58 -9.62 -13.83
CA MET A 78 33.84 -10.22 -12.70
C MET A 78 34.84 -11.00 -11.84
N ASP A 79 35.39 -10.27 -10.87
CA ASP A 79 36.13 -10.78 -9.72
C ASP A 79 35.30 -11.85 -9.02
N SER A 80 35.79 -13.09 -9.12
CA SER A 80 35.27 -14.31 -8.53
C SER A 80 35.54 -14.32 -7.02
N GLY A 81 35.02 -13.33 -6.31
CA GLY A 81 35.19 -13.15 -4.88
C GLY A 81 33.84 -13.14 -4.18
N SER A 82 33.62 -14.13 -3.31
CA SER A 82 32.51 -14.18 -2.36
C SER A 82 31.17 -14.65 -2.92
N MET A 83 31.14 -15.96 -3.12
CA MET A 83 30.03 -16.87 -2.86
C MET A 83 29.52 -16.67 -1.40
N GLY A 84 28.93 -15.50 -1.14
CA GLY A 84 28.29 -15.15 0.11
C GLY A 84 26.99 -15.93 0.21
N GLY A 85 27.04 -17.04 0.95
CA GLY A 85 25.87 -17.80 1.35
C GLY A 85 24.88 -16.87 2.04
N TYR A 86 23.85 -16.46 1.30
CA TYR A 86 22.62 -16.01 1.91
C TYR A 86 22.05 -17.23 2.62
N ASP A 87 22.35 -17.29 3.91
CA ASP A 87 21.61 -17.99 4.93
C ASP A 87 20.12 -17.63 4.74
N MET A 88 19.46 -18.39 3.88
CA MET A 88 18.01 -18.49 3.70
C MET A 88 17.45 -19.19 4.94
N GLY A 89 17.74 -18.60 6.11
CA GLY A 89 17.09 -18.93 7.36
C GLY A 89 15.60 -18.79 7.10
N GLY A 90 14.92 -19.94 7.18
CA GLY A 90 13.48 -20.08 7.03
C GLY A 90 12.72 -19.32 8.12
N TYR A 91 12.76 -17.99 8.06
CA TYR A 91 11.74 -17.15 8.64
C TYR A 91 10.46 -17.59 7.97
N GLY A 92 9.57 -18.19 8.76
CA GLY A 92 8.29 -18.71 8.32
C GLY A 92 7.68 -17.75 7.32
N MET A 93 7.72 -18.16 6.05
CA MET A 93 6.83 -17.64 5.03
C MET A 93 5.44 -18.05 5.50
N GLU A 94 4.90 -17.28 6.44
CA GLU A 94 3.49 -17.26 6.75
C GLU A 94 2.83 -17.11 5.38
N ALA A 95 2.21 -18.20 4.94
CA ALA A 95 1.73 -18.31 3.58
C ALA A 95 0.90 -17.03 3.34
N PRO A 96 1.25 -16.22 2.31
CA PRO A 96 0.62 -14.94 2.11
C PRO A 96 -0.90 -15.18 2.16
N PRO A 97 -1.64 -14.38 2.94
CA PRO A 97 -3.04 -14.64 3.20
C PRO A 97 -3.76 -14.93 1.88
N PRO A 98 -4.66 -15.92 1.85
CA PRO A 98 -5.21 -16.46 0.60
C PRO A 98 -5.66 -15.31 -0.28
N ASN A 99 -5.08 -15.24 -1.48
CA ASN A 99 -5.22 -14.09 -2.35
C ASN A 99 -6.72 -13.92 -2.67
N LEU A 100 -7.33 -12.84 -2.18
CA LEU A 100 -8.76 -12.54 -2.37
C LEU A 100 -9.13 -12.54 -3.86
N GLU A 101 -8.19 -12.16 -4.73
CA GLU A 101 -8.35 -12.23 -6.18
C GLU A 101 -8.53 -13.68 -6.67
N GLN A 102 -7.80 -14.63 -6.08
CA GLN A 102 -7.89 -16.05 -6.42
C GLN A 102 -9.23 -16.63 -5.98
N GLN A 103 -9.69 -16.28 -4.77
CA GLN A 103 -11.03 -16.68 -4.29
C GLN A 103 -12.13 -16.12 -5.20
N PHE A 104 -12.02 -14.84 -5.60
CA PHE A 104 -12.95 -14.22 -6.53
C PHE A 104 -12.97 -14.95 -7.89
N ARG A 105 -11.80 -15.26 -8.46
CA ARG A 105 -11.68 -15.99 -9.74
C ARG A 105 -12.31 -17.39 -9.65
N GLN A 106 -12.06 -18.11 -8.57
CA GLN A 106 -12.66 -19.43 -8.32
C GLN A 106 -14.19 -19.33 -8.14
N GLY A 107 -14.67 -18.35 -7.37
CA GLY A 107 -16.10 -18.08 -7.21
C GLY A 107 -16.76 -17.73 -8.53
N LEU A 108 -16.10 -16.94 -9.38
CA LEU A 108 -16.59 -16.56 -10.70
C LEU A 108 -16.69 -17.77 -11.64
N GLN A 109 -15.68 -18.65 -11.66
CA GLN A 109 -15.73 -19.89 -12.46
C GLN A 109 -16.89 -20.80 -12.02
N ARG A 110 -17.12 -20.92 -10.71
CA ARG A 110 -18.27 -21.64 -10.15
C ARG A 110 -19.59 -20.98 -10.58
N ALA A 111 -19.71 -19.66 -10.46
CA ALA A 111 -20.89 -18.91 -10.85
C ALA A 111 -21.23 -19.08 -12.34
N ILE A 112 -20.21 -19.04 -13.23
CA ILE A 112 -20.37 -19.29 -14.67
C ILE A 112 -20.87 -20.71 -14.92
N THR A 113 -20.30 -21.70 -14.23
CA THR A 113 -20.73 -23.10 -14.36
C THR A 113 -22.18 -23.27 -13.93
N MET A 114 -22.58 -22.68 -12.81
CA MET A 114 -23.96 -22.71 -12.32
C MET A 114 -24.91 -21.99 -13.28
N LEU A 115 -24.49 -20.86 -13.87
CA LEU A 115 -25.30 -20.11 -14.82
C LEU A 115 -25.56 -20.90 -16.12
N ARG A 116 -24.59 -21.71 -16.55
CA ARG A 116 -24.75 -22.64 -17.68
C ARG A 116 -25.68 -23.81 -17.37
N GLN A 117 -25.70 -24.26 -16.12
CA GLN A 117 -26.55 -25.38 -15.67
C GLN A 117 -27.97 -24.95 -15.28
N ALA A 118 -28.20 -23.66 -15.03
CA ALA A 118 -29.48 -23.12 -14.63
C ALA A 118 -30.56 -23.30 -15.72
N LYS A 119 -31.63 -24.01 -15.38
CA LYS A 119 -32.73 -24.33 -16.31
C LYS A 119 -33.83 -23.27 -16.32
N SER A 120 -34.00 -22.55 -15.21
CA SER A 120 -35.03 -21.53 -15.05
C SER A 120 -34.43 -20.12 -15.17
N ASP A 121 -35.17 -19.20 -15.78
CA ASP A 121 -34.77 -17.81 -15.89
C ASP A 121 -34.67 -17.13 -14.52
N GLN A 122 -35.48 -17.53 -13.54
CA GLN A 122 -35.37 -17.05 -12.16
C GLN A 122 -34.03 -17.45 -11.51
N GLN A 123 -33.50 -18.64 -11.81
CA GLN A 123 -32.20 -19.07 -11.28
C GLN A 123 -31.05 -18.29 -11.91
N LYS A 124 -31.16 -18.03 -13.23
CA LYS A 124 -30.17 -17.22 -13.95
C LYS A 124 -30.14 -15.79 -13.41
N GLU A 125 -31.30 -15.21 -13.13
CA GLU A 125 -31.38 -13.84 -12.62
C GLU A 125 -30.75 -13.72 -11.22
N LYS A 126 -31.08 -14.64 -10.30
CA LYS A 126 -30.41 -14.68 -8.98
C LYS A 126 -28.89 -14.84 -9.08
N LEU A 127 -28.39 -15.68 -9.99
CA LEU A 127 -26.95 -15.83 -10.20
C LEU A 127 -26.31 -14.56 -10.75
N ARG A 128 -26.99 -13.82 -11.64
CA ARG A 128 -26.52 -12.52 -12.11
C ARG A 128 -26.45 -11.50 -10.98
N GLU A 129 -27.42 -11.48 -10.09
CA GLU A 129 -27.40 -10.63 -8.89
C GLU A 129 -26.20 -10.95 -7.99
N TYR A 130 -25.92 -12.23 -7.72
CA TYR A 130 -24.74 -12.62 -6.96
C TYR A 130 -23.43 -12.22 -7.64
N ILE A 131 -23.31 -12.45 -8.95
CA ILE A 131 -22.13 -12.05 -9.72
C ILE A 131 -21.94 -10.53 -9.65
N ARG A 132 -23.02 -9.76 -9.84
CA ARG A 132 -22.99 -8.30 -9.77
C ARG A 132 -22.54 -7.82 -8.40
N GLY A 133 -23.15 -8.32 -7.31
CA GLY A 133 -22.77 -7.95 -5.95
C GLY A 133 -21.31 -8.30 -5.63
N ALA A 134 -20.79 -9.41 -6.12
CA ALA A 134 -19.39 -9.77 -5.97
C ALA A 134 -18.44 -8.82 -6.71
N PHE A 135 -18.80 -8.37 -7.92
CA PHE A 135 -18.04 -7.36 -8.65
C PHE A 135 -18.07 -6.00 -7.94
N GLU A 136 -19.25 -5.54 -7.51
CA GLU A 136 -19.41 -4.29 -6.75
C GLU A 136 -18.52 -4.31 -5.49
N ALA A 137 -18.61 -5.37 -4.69
CA ALA A 137 -17.76 -5.51 -3.50
C ALA A 137 -16.25 -5.56 -3.81
N LYS A 138 -15.85 -6.17 -4.92
CA LYS A 138 -14.44 -6.17 -5.38
C LYS A 138 -13.98 -4.76 -5.73
N TYR A 139 -14.79 -4.02 -6.49
CA TYR A 139 -14.48 -2.65 -6.88
C TYR A 139 -14.44 -1.70 -5.68
N ASP A 140 -15.37 -1.82 -4.75
CA ASP A 140 -15.40 -1.00 -3.53
C ASP A 140 -14.12 -1.18 -2.71
N ARG A 141 -13.67 -2.43 -2.53
CA ARG A 141 -12.38 -2.72 -1.86
C ARG A 141 -11.20 -2.13 -2.60
N MET A 142 -11.19 -2.24 -3.93
CA MET A 142 -10.13 -1.66 -4.75
C MET A 142 -10.10 -0.14 -4.63
N MET A 143 -11.26 0.52 -4.69
CA MET A 143 -11.36 1.97 -4.52
C MET A 143 -10.95 2.41 -3.12
N ALA A 144 -11.33 1.67 -2.08
CA ALA A 144 -10.90 1.94 -0.72
C ALA A 144 -9.36 1.83 -0.56
N GLN A 145 -8.74 0.81 -1.15
CA GLN A 145 -7.28 0.69 -1.15
C GLN A 145 -6.62 1.84 -1.91
N ARG A 146 -7.14 2.19 -3.10
CA ARG A 146 -6.62 3.33 -3.88
C ARG A 146 -6.76 4.65 -3.12
N GLN A 147 -7.86 4.82 -2.39
CA GLN A 147 -8.05 6.00 -1.55
C GLN A 147 -7.01 6.07 -0.43
N LYS A 148 -6.74 4.93 0.23
CA LYS A 148 -5.69 4.83 1.24
C LYS A 148 -4.31 5.16 0.66
N ASP A 149 -3.96 4.61 -0.50
CA ASP A 149 -2.70 4.90 -1.19
C ASP A 149 -2.58 6.41 -1.51
N LEU A 150 -3.67 7.05 -1.97
CA LEU A 150 -3.71 8.49 -2.22
C LEU A 150 -3.50 9.31 -0.95
N ASP A 151 -4.07 8.89 0.18
CA ASP A 151 -3.92 9.58 1.46
C ASP A 151 -2.49 9.45 2.02
N GLU A 152 -1.85 8.31 1.82
CA GLU A 152 -0.43 8.11 2.15
C GLU A 152 0.49 9.00 1.29
N LEU A 153 0.21 9.09 -0.02
CA LEU A 153 0.95 9.99 -0.92
C LEU A 153 0.78 11.46 -0.53
N ARG A 154 -0.43 11.89 -0.18
CA ARG A 154 -0.69 13.27 0.30
C ARG A 154 0.12 13.59 1.56
N LYS A 155 0.14 12.69 2.54
CA LYS A 155 0.97 12.86 3.74
C LYS A 155 2.47 12.95 3.41
N GLY A 156 2.92 12.17 2.44
CA GLY A 156 4.29 12.24 1.92
C GLY A 156 4.61 13.62 1.33
N ILE A 157 3.71 14.17 0.51
CA ILE A 157 3.84 15.49 -0.09
C ILE A 157 3.86 16.58 0.99
N GLU A 158 2.92 16.57 1.94
CA GLU A 158 2.87 17.54 3.04
C GLU A 158 4.17 17.54 3.87
N LYS A 159 4.73 16.36 4.13
CA LYS A 159 6.02 16.25 4.82
C LYS A 159 7.15 16.90 4.02
N LEU A 160 7.23 16.64 2.72
CA LEU A 160 8.24 17.24 1.85
C LEU A 160 8.11 18.77 1.76
N GLU A 161 6.87 19.28 1.67
CA GLU A 161 6.62 20.72 1.70
C GLU A 161 7.06 21.35 3.02
N SER A 162 6.77 20.71 4.15
CA SER A 162 7.25 21.16 5.47
C SER A 162 8.78 21.17 5.56
N GLU A 163 9.45 20.16 5.00
CA GLU A 163 10.91 20.11 4.96
C GLU A 163 11.51 21.21 4.09
N LEU A 164 10.91 21.49 2.92
CA LEU A 164 11.32 22.58 2.05
C LEU A 164 11.16 23.94 2.74
N LYS A 165 10.04 24.17 3.42
CA LYS A 165 9.83 25.39 4.20
C LYS A 165 10.91 25.57 5.27
N ARG A 166 11.21 24.50 6.03
CA ARG A 166 12.27 24.52 7.06
C ARG A 166 13.65 24.84 6.46
N ARG A 167 13.97 24.30 5.28
CA ARG A 167 15.22 24.61 4.56
C ARG A 167 15.26 26.05 4.07
N GLY A 168 14.13 26.59 3.61
CA GLY A 168 13.99 28.01 3.26
C GLY A 168 14.29 28.92 4.45
N GLU A 169 13.66 28.67 5.60
CA GLU A 169 13.91 29.44 6.82
C GLU A 169 15.36 29.33 7.31
N ALA A 170 15.97 28.15 7.19
CA ALA A 170 17.38 27.96 7.54
C ALA A 170 18.32 28.75 6.60
N LYS A 171 18.03 28.76 5.29
CA LYS A 171 18.75 29.58 4.31
C LYS A 171 18.66 31.06 4.67
N ASP A 172 17.47 31.57 4.97
CA ASP A 172 17.28 32.99 5.30
C ASP A 172 18.10 33.40 6.53
N ARG A 173 18.17 32.54 7.55
CA ARG A 173 19.04 32.76 8.72
C ARG A 173 20.52 32.82 8.35
N VAL A 174 20.99 31.90 7.49
CA VAL A 174 22.39 31.91 7.02
C VAL A 174 22.69 33.20 6.26
N VAL A 175 21.78 33.63 5.37
CA VAL A 175 21.93 34.90 4.64
C VAL A 175 21.96 36.09 5.60
N GLN A 176 21.08 36.12 6.61
CA GLN A 176 21.06 37.18 7.60
C GLN A 176 22.36 37.23 8.42
N LEU A 177 22.90 36.08 8.83
CA LEU A 177 24.19 35.99 9.52
C LEU A 177 25.33 36.50 8.63
N GLN A 178 25.35 36.13 7.35
CA GLN A 178 26.35 36.63 6.40
C GLN A 178 26.26 38.15 6.22
N LEU A 179 25.04 38.70 6.10
CA LEU A 179 24.84 40.15 6.03
C LEU A 179 25.32 40.87 7.28
N GLN A 180 25.06 40.31 8.47
CA GLN A 180 25.57 40.85 9.75
C GLN A 180 27.09 40.84 9.79
N SER A 181 27.74 39.74 9.36
CA SER A 181 29.20 39.68 9.30
C SER A 181 29.78 40.72 8.34
N VAL A 182 29.17 40.91 7.17
CA VAL A 182 29.57 41.96 6.22
C VAL A 182 29.43 43.35 6.83
N GLN A 183 28.36 43.62 7.57
CA GLN A 183 28.17 44.90 8.25
C GLN A 183 29.26 45.14 9.32
N LEU A 184 29.57 44.15 10.16
CA LEU A 184 30.61 44.27 11.18
C LEU A 184 32.01 44.51 10.59
N ALA A 185 32.30 43.89 9.44
CA ALA A 185 33.55 44.15 8.73
C ALA A 185 33.59 45.56 8.13
N ALA A 186 32.47 46.07 7.61
CA ALA A 186 32.38 47.44 7.12
C ALA A 186 32.56 48.49 8.23
N GLU A 187 32.15 48.16 9.46
CA GLU A 187 32.39 48.97 10.67
C GLU A 187 33.85 48.89 11.17
N GLY A 188 34.70 48.08 10.52
CA GLY A 188 36.12 47.90 10.88
C GLY A 188 36.33 47.02 12.11
N LEU A 189 35.28 46.33 12.58
CA LEU A 189 35.32 45.46 13.76
C LEU A 189 35.81 44.03 13.42
N LEU A 190 35.76 43.65 12.15
CA LEU A 190 36.14 42.34 11.63
C LEU A 190 37.03 42.51 10.40
N ASP A 191 38.11 41.72 10.31
CA ASP A 191 38.96 41.70 9.11
C ASP A 191 38.19 40.97 7.97
N PRO A 192 38.05 41.56 6.78
CA PRO A 192 37.39 40.92 5.65
C PRO A 192 37.99 39.56 5.25
N GLY A 193 39.23 39.25 5.66
CA GLY A 193 39.83 37.92 5.52
C GLY A 193 39.09 36.82 6.28
N ASP A 194 38.48 37.13 7.43
CA ASP A 194 37.76 36.17 8.28
C ASP A 194 36.33 35.88 7.78
N LEU A 195 35.82 36.69 6.85
CA LEU A 195 34.49 36.49 6.25
C LEU A 195 34.44 35.32 5.26
N GLN A 196 35.60 34.88 4.75
CA GLN A 196 35.65 33.98 3.60
C GLN A 196 35.58 32.50 3.95
N GLY A 197 35.56 32.10 5.24
CA GLY A 197 35.60 30.66 5.51
C GLY A 197 35.64 30.20 6.95
N SER A 198 34.61 30.52 7.73
CA SER A 198 34.11 29.53 8.73
C SER A 198 32.98 28.67 8.14
N GLY A 199 32.77 28.72 6.82
CA GLY A 199 32.19 27.62 6.07
C GLY A 199 33.24 26.52 6.02
N GLY A 200 33.39 25.82 7.16
CA GLY A 200 34.38 24.77 7.33
C GLY A 200 34.40 23.90 6.09
N ASN A 201 35.58 23.83 5.49
CA ASN A 201 36.10 22.60 4.94
C ASN A 201 35.97 21.55 6.06
N ALA A 202 34.76 21.06 6.31
CA ALA A 202 34.54 19.74 6.84
C ALA A 202 35.03 18.85 5.72
N THR A 203 36.34 18.66 5.70
CA THR A 203 37.01 17.61 4.98
C THR A 203 36.29 16.34 5.42
N VAL A 204 35.32 15.94 4.62
CA VAL A 204 34.93 14.55 4.47
C VAL A 204 36.11 13.88 3.71
N GLU A 205 37.30 13.94 4.31
CA GLU A 205 38.27 12.86 4.21
C GLU A 205 37.60 11.76 5.04
N GLY A 206 36.86 10.84 4.43
CA GLY A 206 37.49 9.85 3.56
C GLY A 206 38.15 8.80 4.45
N GLY A 207 37.34 8.01 5.18
CA GLY A 207 37.85 6.93 6.01
C GLY A 207 36.83 6.37 6.99
N GLY A 208 35.70 5.86 6.51
CA GLY A 208 34.70 5.30 7.43
C GLY A 208 33.42 4.75 6.82
N TYR A 209 33.45 4.17 5.62
CA TYR A 209 32.47 3.14 5.25
C TYR A 209 32.79 1.86 6.04
N GLY A 210 32.72 1.95 7.37
CA GLY A 210 32.61 0.83 8.29
C GLY A 210 31.14 0.72 8.61
N GLY A 211 30.42 -0.09 7.83
CA GLY A 211 29.13 -0.64 8.22
C GLY A 211 29.29 -1.46 9.50
N GLY A 212 29.32 -0.77 10.63
CA GLY A 212 29.31 -1.34 11.98
C GLY A 212 27.86 -1.51 12.38
N GLY A 213 27.46 -2.76 12.54
CA GLY A 213 26.09 -3.19 12.72
C GLY A 213 25.31 -2.39 13.77
N TYR A 214 24.06 -2.14 13.42
CA TYR A 214 23.00 -1.99 14.40
C TYR A 214 22.82 -3.34 15.09
N GLY A 215 23.73 -3.63 16.03
CA GLY A 215 23.54 -4.61 17.09
C GLY A 215 22.39 -4.14 17.93
N GLY A 216 21.17 -4.56 17.54
CA GLY A 216 19.97 -4.42 18.33
C GLY A 216 20.24 -4.99 19.71
N GLY A 217 20.15 -4.11 20.72
CA GLY A 217 20.28 -4.47 22.11
C GLY A 217 19.30 -5.60 22.44
N GLY A 218 19.86 -6.78 22.67
CA GLY A 218 19.20 -7.83 23.43
C GLY A 218 18.93 -7.32 24.84
N MET A 219 17.73 -6.79 25.06
CA MET A 219 17.16 -6.71 26.40
C MET A 219 16.73 -8.12 26.81
N GLY A 220 17.72 -8.90 27.25
CA GLY A 220 17.50 -9.98 28.19
C GLY A 220 17.01 -9.38 29.50
N GLY A 221 15.70 -9.45 29.73
CA GLY A 221 15.04 -9.11 30.97
C GLY A 221 14.19 -10.29 31.42
N GLY A 222 14.86 -11.34 31.90
CA GLY A 222 14.19 -12.37 32.69
C GLY A 222 13.69 -11.74 33.98
N MET A 223 12.38 -11.75 34.19
CA MET A 223 11.77 -11.62 35.50
C MET A 223 11.14 -12.97 35.87
N MET A 224 11.48 -13.38 37.08
CA MET A 224 11.05 -14.58 37.79
C MET A 224 9.55 -14.62 38.01
#